data_AF-A0A925WCH4-F1
#
_entry.id   AF-A0A925WCH4-F1
#
_cell.length_a   1.000
_cell.length_b   1.000
_cell.length_c   1.000
_cell.angle_alpha   90.00
_cell.angle_beta   90.00
_cell.angle_gamma   90.00
#
_symmetry.space_group_name_H-M   'P 1'
#
loop_
_entity.id
_entity.type
_entity.pdbx_description
1 polymer ?
#
loop_
_entity_poly.entity_id
_entity_poly.type
_entity_poly.pdbx_seq_one_letter_code
_entity_poly.pdbx_strand_id
1 'polypeptide(L)' 'MSQHVPPSAAVVLAAGEGTRMRSVTPKVLHAIGGRSLLGHAVHAVAA' A
#
# COMPACT_ATOMS: atom_id res chain seq x y z
N MET A 1 -30.23 -5.54 -18.17
CA MET A 1 -29.09 -4.59 -18.18
C MET A 1 -27.90 -5.28 -17.54
N SER A 2 -27.03 -5.90 -18.33
CA SER A 2 -25.79 -6.50 -17.80
C SER A 2 -24.74 -5.40 -17.68
N GLN A 3 -24.36 -5.09 -16.45
CA GLN A 3 -23.27 -4.16 -16.15
C GLN A 3 -21.96 -4.87 -16.49
N HIS A 4 -21.25 -4.46 -17.55
CA HIS A 4 -19.87 -4.90 -17.77
C HIS A 4 -18.95 -3.91 -17.06
N VAL A 5 -18.40 -4.31 -15.92
CA VAL A 5 -17.35 -3.52 -15.25
C VAL A 5 -16.02 -3.95 -15.87
N PRO A 6 -15.33 -3.06 -16.61
CA PRO A 6 -14.03 -3.39 -17.16
C PRO A 6 -13.03 -3.62 -16.00
N PRO A 7 -12.03 -4.50 -16.19
CA PRO A 7 -11.01 -4.72 -15.18
C PRO A 7 -10.26 -3.41 -14.88
N SER A 8 -10.10 -3.11 -13.60
CA SER A 8 -9.37 -1.95 -13.10
C SER A 8 -8.04 -2.38 -12.48
N ALA A 9 -7.01 -1.54 -12.64
CA ALA A 9 -5.70 -1.74 -12.04
C ALA A 9 -5.35 -0.55 -11.16
N ALA A 10 -4.61 -0.80 -10.08
CA ALA A 10 -4.13 0.21 -9.15
C ALA A 10 -2.61 0.11 -9.01
N VAL A 11 -1.96 1.26 -8.89
CA VAL A 11 -0.50 1.37 -8.74
C VAL A 11 -0.18 2.05 -7.43
N VAL A 12 0.54 1.36 -6.55
CA VAL A 12 1.01 1.91 -5.27
C VAL A 12 2.48 2.28 -5.39
N LEU A 13 2.78 3.58 -5.33
CA LEU A 13 4.16 4.08 -5.40
C LEU A 13 4.83 3.99 -4.02
N ALA A 14 5.60 2.92 -3.80
CA ALA A 14 6.21 2.58 -2.51
C ALA A 14 7.75 2.58 -2.50
N ALA A 15 8.41 3.19 -3.49
CA ALA A 15 9.87 3.19 -3.62
C ALA A 15 10.62 4.20 -2.71
N GLY A 16 9.90 4.93 -1.85
CA GLY A 16 10.49 5.94 -0.97
C GLY A 16 11.21 5.33 0.24
N GLU A 17 12.47 5.72 0.44
CA GLU A 17 13.31 5.24 1.55
C GLU A 17 12.77 5.63 2.94
N GLY A 18 12.16 6.81 3.07
CA GLY A 18 11.62 7.26 4.36
C GLY A 18 12.68 7.85 5.31
N THR A 19 13.70 8.51 4.77
CA THR A 19 14.89 9.04 5.49
C THR A 19 14.61 9.88 6.74
N ARG A 20 13.49 10.63 6.78
CA ARG A 20 13.12 11.44 7.96
C ARG A 20 12.79 10.61 9.20
N MET A 21 12.45 9.33 9.05
CA MET A 21 12.12 8.45 10.17
C MET A 21 13.35 7.96 10.95
N ARG A 22 14.58 8.16 10.42
CA ARG A 22 15.84 7.70 11.02
C ARG A 22 15.78 6.22 11.43
N SER A 23 15.24 5.39 10.55
CA SER A 23 15.07 3.95 10.75
C SER A 23 15.77 3.20 9.61
N VAL A 24 16.39 2.06 9.94
CA VAL A 24 16.94 1.12 8.95
C VAL A 24 15.82 0.43 8.15
N THR A 25 14.61 0.39 8.72
CA THR A 25 13.43 -0.14 8.05
C THR A 25 12.80 0.98 7.22
N PRO A 26 12.54 0.77 5.91
CA PRO A 26 11.80 1.74 5.11
C PRO A 26 10.42 2.07 5.70
N LYS A 27 9.96 3.33 5.55
CA LYS A 27 8.67 3.77 6.10
C LYS A 27 7.54 2.80 5.77
N VAL A 28 7.42 2.40 4.51
CA VAL A 28 6.32 1.57 4.00
C VAL A 28 6.28 0.17 4.61
N LEU A 29 7.40 -0.30 5.18
CA LEU A 29 7.50 -1.62 5.83
C LEU A 29 7.25 -1.58 7.34
N HIS A 30 7.13 -0.40 7.96
CA HIS A 30 6.77 -0.31 9.37
C HIS A 30 5.36 -0.87 9.61
N ALA A 31 5.22 -1.68 10.67
CA ALA A 31 3.97 -2.33 11.02
C ALA A 31 3.08 -1.46 11.92
N ILE A 32 1.79 -1.46 11.64
CA ILE A 32 0.72 -0.93 12.49
C ILE A 32 -0.36 -2.00 12.58
N GLY A 33 -0.68 -2.45 13.80
CA GLY A 33 -1.69 -3.51 14.01
C GLY A 33 -1.33 -4.83 13.34
N GLY A 34 -0.03 -5.20 13.31
CA GLY A 34 0.46 -6.44 12.71
C GLY A 34 0.55 -6.45 11.18
N ARG A 35 0.23 -5.34 10.51
CA ARG A 35 0.33 -5.18 9.04
C ARG A 35 1.21 -4.00 8.69
N SER A 36 2.04 -4.12 7.65
CA SER A 36 2.85 -2.99 7.17
C SER A 36 1.99 -1.84 6.63
N LEU A 37 2.50 -0.62 6.67
CA LEU A 37 1.85 0.53 6.02
C LEU A 37 1.51 0.26 4.55
N LEU A 38 2.42 -0.39 3.80
CA LEU A 38 2.15 -0.83 2.43
C LEU A 38 1.00 -1.85 2.37
N GLY A 39 0.99 -2.81 3.29
CA GLY A 39 -0.07 -3.81 3.38
C GLY A 39 -1.44 -3.19 3.62
N HIS A 40 -1.53 -2.09 4.37
CA HIS A 40 -2.76 -1.32 4.55
C HIS A 40 -3.21 -0.67 3.24
N ALA A 41 -2.30 -0.05 2.49
CA ALA A 41 -2.61 0.56 1.20
C ALA A 41 -3.12 -0.47 0.17
N VAL A 42 -2.47 -1.63 0.08
CA VAL A 42 -2.91 -2.73 -0.79
C VAL A 42 -4.28 -3.26 -0.37
N HIS A 43 -4.50 -3.43 0.94
CA HIS A 43 -5.79 -3.90 1.45
C HIS A 43 -6.93 -2.92 1.14
N ALA A 44 -6.70 -1.62 1.27
CA ALA A 44 -7.70 -0.58 0.97
C ALA A 44 -8.11 -0.54 -0.51
N VAL A 45 -7.22 -0.92 -1.41
CA VAL A 45 -7.50 -0.99 -2.86
C VAL A 45 -8.26 -2.27 -3.24
N ALA A 46 -8.05 -3.35 -2.48
CA ALA A 46 -8.65 -4.65 -2.74
C ALA A 46 -10.02 -4.86 -2.05
N ALA A 47 -10.41 -3.95 -1.16
CA ALA A 47 -11.69 -3.94 -0.45
C ALA A 47 -12.74 -3.15 -1.23
#